data_AF-A0A6G3QLZ3-F1
#
_entry.id   AF-A0A6G3QLZ3-F1
#
_cell.length_a   1.000
_cell.length_b   1.000
_cell.length_c   1.000
_cell.angle_alpha   90.00
_cell.angle_beta   90.00
_cell.angle_gamma   90.00
#
_symmetry.space_group_name_H-M   'P 1'
#
loop_
_entity.id
_entity.type
_entity.pdbx_description
1 polymer ?
#
loop_
_entity_poly.entity_id
_entity_poly.type
_entity_poly.pdbx_seq_one_letter_code
_entity_poly.pdbx_strand_id
1 'polypeptide(L)'
;AEPLLRATAGALPVSPERRAVVHGDLHHHHFLLADDPAGPAGRARVTAVLDFDNLHVGDRLLDLAWVAETAGRAGGAPGAARDALGHFRTAARGAGLIDGTDLPLLMPVLIAHAVPVLVDIAKDILERDLLAPAWLSYFELLDTERRLRLHRLLTG
;
A
#
# COMPACT_ATOMS: atom_id res chain seq x y z
N ALA A 1 29.66 7.07 -14.73
CA ALA A 1 29.26 7.78 -13.50
C ALA A 1 28.14 6.97 -12.86
N GLU A 2 28.51 6.03 -12.00
CA GLU A 2 27.62 5.00 -11.44
C GLU A 2 27.72 4.74 -9.91
N PRO A 3 28.25 5.62 -9.02
CA PRO A 3 28.21 5.34 -7.58
C PRO A 3 27.00 5.93 -6.84
N LEU A 4 26.40 7.01 -7.35
CA LEU A 4 25.42 7.80 -6.59
C LEU A 4 24.05 7.12 -6.50
N LEU A 5 23.60 6.46 -7.57
CA LEU A 5 22.33 5.71 -7.57
C LEU A 5 22.38 4.46 -6.68
N ARG A 6 23.55 3.81 -6.52
CA ARG A 6 23.71 2.71 -5.54
C ARG A 6 23.74 3.20 -4.10
N ALA A 7 24.25 4.41 -3.87
CA ALA A 7 24.33 5.01 -2.54
C ALA A 7 22.97 5.51 -2.02
N THR A 8 22.07 5.92 -2.90
CA THR A 8 20.69 6.35 -2.56
C THR A 8 19.63 5.25 -2.69
N ALA A 9 19.93 4.13 -3.37
CA ALA A 9 19.07 2.95 -3.40
C ALA A 9 18.98 2.21 -2.06
N GLY A 10 19.83 2.57 -1.09
CA GLY A 10 19.56 2.27 0.30
C GLY A 10 18.35 3.08 0.75
N ALA A 11 17.15 2.52 0.54
CA ALA A 11 15.93 2.94 1.22
C ALA A 11 16.28 3.28 2.68
N LEU A 12 15.74 4.39 3.19
CA LEU A 12 15.90 4.85 4.58
C LEU A 12 16.03 3.63 5.51
N PRO A 13 17.09 3.51 6.33
CA PRO A 13 17.39 2.29 7.06
C PRO A 13 16.15 1.85 7.84
N VAL A 14 15.56 0.75 7.40
CA VAL A 14 14.41 0.12 8.05
C VAL A 14 14.88 -0.33 9.42
N SER A 15 14.16 0.09 10.47
CA SER A 15 14.45 -0.40 11.83
C SER A 15 14.46 -1.93 11.82
N PRO A 16 15.43 -2.61 12.47
CA PRO A 16 15.46 -4.08 12.53
C PRO A 16 14.14 -4.71 12.98
N GLU A 17 13.42 -4.02 13.87
CA GLU A 17 12.12 -4.44 14.41
C GLU A 17 10.98 -4.39 13.38
N ARG A 18 11.14 -3.58 12.33
CA ARG A 18 10.17 -3.46 11.22
C ARG A 18 10.56 -4.27 10.00
N ARG A 19 11.71 -4.94 10.02
CA ARG A 19 12.18 -5.74 8.88
C ARG A 19 11.37 -7.03 8.79
N ALA A 20 10.72 -7.25 7.66
CA ALA A 20 9.92 -8.45 7.41
C ALA A 20 10.00 -8.88 5.94
N VAL A 21 9.56 -10.10 5.64
CA VAL A 21 9.19 -10.47 4.27
C VAL A 21 7.87 -9.79 3.96
N VAL A 22 7.83 -8.99 2.91
CA VAL A 22 6.66 -8.24 2.46
C VAL A 22 6.28 -8.68 1.05
N HIS A 23 4.98 -8.65 0.77
CA HIS A 23 4.44 -8.86 -0.57
C HIS A 23 4.94 -7.78 -1.54
N GLY A 24 5.12 -6.55 -1.04
CA GLY A 24 5.68 -5.45 -1.81
C GLY A 24 4.67 -4.72 -2.69
N ASP A 25 3.56 -5.36 -3.02
CA ASP A 25 2.57 -4.83 -3.96
C ASP A 25 1.13 -5.27 -3.62
N LEU A 26 0.74 -5.16 -2.34
CA LEU A 26 -0.49 -5.76 -1.82
C LEU A 26 -1.77 -4.96 -2.17
N HIS A 27 -2.00 -4.72 -3.46
CA HIS A 27 -3.17 -4.02 -4.00
C HIS A 27 -4.48 -4.81 -3.85
N HIS A 28 -5.60 -4.09 -3.87
CA HIS A 28 -6.94 -4.67 -3.78
C HIS A 28 -7.25 -5.76 -4.83
N HIS A 29 -6.66 -5.69 -6.03
CA HIS A 29 -6.86 -6.70 -7.08
C HIS A 29 -6.08 -8.00 -6.86
N HIS A 30 -5.18 -8.04 -5.87
CA HIS A 30 -4.46 -9.25 -5.47
C HIS A 30 -5.23 -10.10 -4.44
N PHE A 31 -6.40 -9.66 -3.98
CA PHE A 31 -7.23 -10.45 -3.08
C PHE A 31 -8.32 -11.20 -3.86
N LEU A 32 -8.37 -12.53 -3.70
CA LEU A 32 -9.54 -13.31 -4.09
C LEU A 32 -10.58 -13.24 -2.99
N LEU A 33 -11.80 -12.92 -3.38
CA LEU A 33 -12.95 -12.77 -2.49
C LEU A 33 -13.96 -13.88 -2.80
N ALA A 34 -14.48 -14.52 -1.75
CA ALA A 34 -15.63 -15.40 -1.83
C ALA A 34 -16.72 -14.90 -0.89
N ASP A 35 -17.98 -15.22 -1.20
CA ASP A 35 -19.08 -14.96 -0.28
C ASP A 35 -18.83 -15.66 1.05
N ASP A 36 -19.11 -14.96 2.15
CA ASP A 36 -19.06 -15.54 3.49
C ASP A 36 -20.46 -15.96 3.95
N PRO A 37 -20.87 -17.22 3.74
CA PRO A 37 -22.21 -17.69 4.13
C PRO A 37 -22.41 -17.71 5.65
N ALA A 38 -21.34 -17.61 6.45
CA ALA A 38 -21.41 -17.54 7.91
C ALA A 38 -21.32 -16.10 8.44
N GLY A 39 -21.07 -15.12 7.57
CA GLY A 39 -20.96 -13.71 7.91
C GLY A 39 -22.29 -12.97 7.86
N PRO A 40 -22.33 -11.70 8.33
CA PRO A 40 -23.44 -10.80 8.04
C PRO A 40 -23.69 -10.73 6.53
N ALA A 41 -24.96 -10.69 6.11
CA ALA A 41 -25.33 -10.70 4.69
C ALA A 41 -24.53 -9.64 3.90
N GLY A 42 -23.90 -10.07 2.80
CA GLY A 42 -23.13 -9.20 1.92
C GLY A 42 -21.65 -9.01 2.29
N ARG A 43 -21.10 -9.78 3.25
CA ARG A 43 -19.66 -9.77 3.52
C ARG A 43 -18.92 -10.77 2.63
N ALA A 44 -17.90 -10.28 1.94
CA ALA A 44 -16.94 -11.12 1.25
C ALA A 44 -15.76 -11.45 2.18
N ARG A 45 -15.26 -12.68 2.11
CA ARG A 45 -14.06 -13.15 2.81
C ARG A 45 -12.91 -13.27 1.83
N VAL A 46 -11.74 -12.78 2.22
CA VAL A 46 -10.48 -13.04 1.49
C VAL A 46 -10.15 -14.53 1.59
N THR A 47 -10.07 -15.22 0.45
CA THR A 47 -9.74 -16.65 0.36
C THR A 47 -8.32 -16.92 -0.11
N ALA A 48 -7.74 -16.00 -0.86
CA ALA A 48 -6.35 -16.08 -1.28
C ALA A 48 -5.77 -14.68 -1.53
N VAL A 49 -4.43 -14.62 -1.50
CA VAL A 49 -3.61 -13.49 -1.97
C VAL A 49 -2.83 -13.98 -3.20
N LEU A 50 -2.77 -13.17 -4.25
CA LEU A 50 -2.15 -13.48 -5.54
C LEU A 50 -0.92 -12.62 -5.79
N ASP A 51 -0.13 -12.97 -6.80
CA ASP A 51 0.96 -12.17 -7.36
C ASP A 51 2.14 -11.88 -6.40
N PHE A 52 2.87 -12.95 -6.07
CA PHE A 52 4.02 -12.88 -5.16
C PHE A 52 5.34 -12.51 -5.86
N ASP A 53 5.32 -12.03 -7.10
CA ASP A 53 6.54 -11.76 -7.87
C ASP A 53 7.35 -10.58 -7.30
N ASN A 54 6.71 -9.73 -6.47
CA ASN A 54 7.31 -8.58 -5.78
C ASN A 54 7.79 -8.89 -4.35
N LEU A 55 7.78 -10.16 -3.93
CA LEU A 55 8.24 -10.57 -2.60
C LEU A 55 9.68 -10.15 -2.33
N HIS A 56 9.90 -9.46 -1.21
CA HIS A 56 11.25 -9.10 -0.77
C HIS A 56 11.31 -8.90 0.75
N VAL A 57 12.52 -8.76 1.28
CA VAL A 57 12.71 -8.34 2.67
C VAL A 57 12.75 -6.81 2.73
N GLY A 58 11.77 -6.21 3.41
CA GLY A 58 11.57 -4.76 3.46
C GLY A 58 10.98 -4.28 4.79
N ASP A 59 10.40 -3.07 4.79
CA ASP A 59 9.65 -2.54 5.93
C ASP A 59 8.25 -3.14 5.94
N ARG A 60 7.87 -3.84 7.02
CA ARG A 60 6.55 -4.46 7.20
C ARG A 60 5.38 -3.49 7.04
N LEU A 61 5.63 -2.18 7.24
CA LEU A 61 4.62 -1.15 7.07
C LEU A 61 4.19 -0.96 5.61
N LEU A 62 4.96 -1.45 4.63
CA LEU A 62 4.62 -1.33 3.22
C LEU A 62 3.29 -2.03 2.88
N ASP A 63 3.16 -3.31 3.24
CA ASP A 63 1.93 -4.07 2.96
C ASP A 63 0.73 -3.49 3.73
N LEU A 64 0.97 -3.00 4.96
CA LEU A 64 -0.06 -2.32 5.76
C LEU A 64 -0.48 -0.99 5.13
N ALA A 65 0.44 -0.26 4.51
CA ALA A 65 0.15 0.96 3.80
C ALA A 65 -0.68 0.71 2.53
N TRP A 66 -0.42 -0.40 1.82
CA TRP A 66 -1.23 -0.84 0.70
C TRP A 66 -2.68 -1.19 1.10
N VAL A 67 -2.84 -1.89 2.22
CA VAL A 67 -4.18 -2.18 2.77
C VAL A 67 -4.88 -0.89 3.22
N ALA A 68 -4.17 0.04 3.86
CA ALA A 68 -4.71 1.35 4.22
C ALA A 68 -5.13 2.17 2.98
N GLU A 69 -4.34 2.14 1.90
CA GLU A 69 -4.70 2.76 0.63
C GLU A 69 -5.99 2.17 0.04
N THR A 70 -6.14 0.85 0.10
CA THR A 70 -7.36 0.16 -0.32
C THR A 70 -8.57 0.58 0.53
N ALA A 71 -8.42 0.64 1.85
CA ALA A 71 -9.47 1.14 2.73
C ALA A 71 -9.82 2.61 2.44
N GLY A 72 -8.83 3.42 2.06
CA GLY A 72 -9.00 4.80 1.61
C GLY A 72 -9.80 4.97 0.32
N ARG A 73 -9.89 3.91 -0.51
CA ARG A 73 -10.74 3.84 -1.71
C ARG A 73 -12.16 3.39 -1.43
N ALA A 74 -12.47 2.96 -0.20
CA ALA A 74 -13.75 2.34 0.12
C ALA A 74 -14.91 3.34 0.01
N GLY A 75 -15.85 3.02 -0.89
CA GLY A 75 -17.11 3.75 -1.11
C GLY A 75 -16.88 5.18 -1.61
N GLY A 76 -17.46 5.55 -2.75
CA GLY A 76 -17.30 6.89 -3.34
C GLY A 76 -17.77 8.08 -2.48
N ALA A 77 -18.25 7.83 -1.26
CA ALA A 77 -18.66 8.85 -0.29
C ALA A 77 -17.58 9.07 0.79
N PRO A 78 -17.28 10.32 1.18
CA PRO A 78 -16.24 10.62 2.19
C PRO A 78 -16.39 9.93 3.55
N GLY A 79 -17.61 9.56 3.95
CA GLY A 79 -17.85 8.83 5.20
C GLY A 79 -17.34 7.38 5.16
N ALA A 80 -17.45 6.72 4.01
CA ALA A 80 -17.08 5.31 3.87
C ALA A 80 -15.57 5.08 4.02
N ALA A 81 -14.75 5.96 3.46
CA ALA A 81 -13.29 5.89 3.62
C ALA A 81 -12.87 6.07 5.10
N ARG A 82 -13.52 6.97 5.84
CA ARG A 82 -13.26 7.16 7.27
C ARG A 82 -13.59 5.90 8.06
N ASP A 83 -14.76 5.30 7.82
CA ASP A 83 -15.19 4.10 8.53
C ASP A 83 -14.31 2.89 8.19
N ALA A 84 -13.94 2.72 6.92
CA ALA A 84 -13.03 1.67 6.48
C ALA A 84 -11.63 1.80 7.09
N LEU A 85 -11.06 3.01 7.10
CA LEU A 85 -9.77 3.27 7.76
C LEU A 85 -9.85 3.08 9.28
N GLY A 86 -11.00 3.42 9.89
CA GLY A 86 -11.28 3.14 11.30
C GLY A 86 -11.26 1.64 11.61
N HIS A 87 -11.92 0.83 10.77
CA HIS A 87 -11.88 -0.63 10.88
C HIS A 87 -10.48 -1.19 10.67
N PHE A 88 -9.75 -0.72 9.65
CA PHE A 88 -8.36 -1.11 9.39
C PHE A 88 -7.49 -0.87 10.63
N ARG A 89 -7.55 0.33 11.22
CA ARG A 89 -6.76 0.68 12.41
C ARG A 89 -7.07 -0.23 13.58
N THR A 90 -8.36 -0.47 13.85
CA THR A 90 -8.80 -1.33 14.95
C THR A 90 -8.32 -2.77 14.74
N ALA A 91 -8.46 -3.30 13.53
CA ALA A 91 -8.03 -4.66 13.21
C ALA A 91 -6.51 -4.82 13.27
N ALA A 92 -5.75 -3.90 12.67
CA ALA A 92 -4.29 -3.96 12.64
C ALA A 92 -3.69 -3.81 14.05
N ARG A 93 -4.25 -2.94 14.89
CA ARG A 93 -3.86 -2.83 16.31
C ARG A 93 -4.23 -4.07 17.11
N GLY A 94 -5.46 -4.58 16.94
CA GLY A 94 -5.93 -5.79 17.60
C GLY A 94 -5.09 -7.03 17.26
N ALA A 95 -4.53 -7.07 16.06
CA ALA A 95 -3.61 -8.11 15.60
C ALA A 95 -2.13 -7.85 15.98
N GLY A 96 -1.81 -6.73 16.64
CA GLY A 96 -0.43 -6.36 16.99
C GLY A 96 0.47 -6.00 15.79
N LEU A 97 -0.13 -5.69 14.63
CA LEU A 97 0.60 -5.38 13.40
C LEU A 97 1.11 -3.93 13.36
N ILE A 98 0.43 -3.02 14.06
CA ILE A 98 0.81 -1.60 14.17
C ILE A 98 0.60 -1.08 15.59
N ASP A 99 1.37 -0.07 15.95
CA ASP A 99 1.11 0.76 17.13
C ASP A 99 0.73 2.21 16.76
N GLY A 100 0.73 3.11 17.75
CA GLY A 100 0.44 4.54 17.54
C GLY A 100 1.53 5.30 16.78
N THR A 101 2.77 4.83 16.84
CA THR A 101 3.94 5.44 16.19
C THR A 101 4.09 5.01 14.73
N ASP A 102 3.52 3.86 14.35
CA ASP A 102 3.53 3.34 12.99
C ASP A 102 2.55 4.05 12.03
N LEU A 103 1.39 4.47 12.52
CA LEU A 103 0.32 5.05 11.69
C LEU A 103 0.74 6.28 10.85
N PRO A 104 1.49 7.26 11.41
CA PRO A 104 1.97 8.40 10.63
C PRO A 104 2.91 7.99 9.48
N LEU A 105 3.52 6.80 9.53
CA LEU A 105 4.52 6.34 8.58
C LEU A 105 3.94 5.60 7.37
N LEU A 106 2.68 5.14 7.43
CA LEU A 106 2.09 4.32 6.37
C LEU A 106 2.12 5.02 5.00
N MET A 107 1.61 6.27 4.91
CA MET A 107 1.59 7.00 3.64
C MET A 107 3.00 7.40 3.16
N PRO A 108 3.92 7.90 4.02
CA PRO A 108 5.32 8.11 3.64
C PRO A 108 6.02 6.87 3.08
N VAL A 109 5.85 5.70 3.73
CA VAL A 109 6.44 4.43 3.27
C VAL A 109 5.92 4.06 1.89
N LEU A 110 4.59 4.17 1.68
CA LEU A 110 3.98 3.87 0.39
C LEU A 110 4.51 4.77 -0.74
N ILE A 111 4.63 6.07 -0.50
CA ILE A 111 5.17 7.02 -1.49
C ILE A 111 6.64 6.69 -1.78
N ALA A 112 7.45 6.47 -0.74
CA ALA A 112 8.86 6.13 -0.89
C ALA A 112 9.07 4.86 -1.72
N HIS A 113 8.18 3.86 -1.53
CA HIS A 113 8.19 2.63 -2.32
C HIS A 113 7.71 2.85 -3.77
N ALA A 114 6.69 3.68 -3.99
CA ALA A 114 6.12 3.90 -5.32
C ALA A 114 7.05 4.66 -6.28
N VAL A 115 7.93 5.53 -5.77
CA VAL A 115 8.78 6.39 -6.62
C VAL A 115 9.68 5.59 -7.58
N PRO A 116 10.48 4.60 -7.14
CA PRO A 116 11.26 3.76 -8.07
C PRO A 116 10.41 3.06 -9.12
N VAL A 117 9.26 2.49 -8.72
CA VAL A 117 8.33 1.80 -9.63
C VAL A 117 7.83 2.76 -10.71
N LEU A 118 7.47 3.98 -10.33
CA LEU A 118 7.02 5.01 -11.26
C LEU A 118 8.10 5.48 -12.22
N VAL A 119 9.37 5.53 -11.77
CA VAL A 119 10.51 5.81 -12.65
C VAL A 119 10.68 4.71 -13.69
N ASP A 120 10.55 3.44 -13.29
CA ASP A 120 10.62 2.32 -14.22
C ASP A 120 9.45 2.28 -15.23
N ILE A 121 8.23 2.57 -14.77
CA ILE A 121 7.05 2.74 -15.64
C ILE A 121 7.30 3.87 -16.65
N ALA A 122 7.78 5.03 -16.18
CA ALA A 122 8.06 6.16 -17.05
C ALA A 122 9.14 5.82 -18.10
N LYS A 123 10.17 5.07 -17.70
CA LYS A 123 11.19 4.56 -18.62
C LYS A 123 10.58 3.65 -19.68
N ASP A 124 9.73 2.71 -19.31
CA ASP A 124 9.09 1.79 -20.27
C ASP A 124 8.16 2.53 -21.24
N ILE A 125 7.43 3.55 -20.78
CA ILE A 125 6.61 4.40 -21.67
C ILE A 125 7.52 5.15 -22.66
N LEU A 126 8.56 5.81 -22.17
CA LEU A 126 9.41 6.68 -22.98
C LEU A 126 10.31 5.92 -23.96
N GLU A 127 10.83 4.76 -23.56
CA GLU A 127 11.81 3.99 -24.34
C GLU A 127 11.17 2.90 -25.21
N ARG A 128 9.98 2.40 -24.82
CA ARG A 128 9.40 1.20 -25.42
C ARG A 128 7.96 1.39 -25.94
N ASP A 129 7.37 2.57 -25.77
CA ASP A 129 5.98 2.88 -26.13
C ASP A 129 4.98 1.87 -25.56
N LEU A 130 5.28 1.37 -24.35
CA LEU A 130 4.40 0.46 -23.63
C LEU A 130 3.55 1.29 -22.67
N LEU A 131 2.23 1.21 -22.79
CA LEU A 131 1.30 1.78 -21.82
C LEU A 131 0.26 0.73 -21.44
N ALA A 132 0.38 0.21 -20.22
CA ALA A 132 -0.63 -0.65 -19.63
C ALA A 132 -1.63 0.18 -18.80
N PRO A 133 -2.96 -0.05 -18.92
CA PRO A 133 -3.95 0.64 -18.09
C PRO A 133 -3.72 0.50 -16.58
N ALA A 134 -3.15 -0.62 -16.14
CA ALA A 134 -2.80 -0.87 -14.75
C ALA A 134 -1.78 0.16 -14.20
N TRP A 135 -0.88 0.67 -15.04
CA TRP A 135 0.16 1.62 -14.63
C TRP A 135 -0.41 2.99 -14.24
N LEU A 136 -1.59 3.36 -14.75
CA LEU A 136 -2.28 4.59 -14.34
C LEU A 136 -2.60 4.59 -12.84
N SER A 137 -2.87 3.42 -12.26
CA SER A 137 -3.16 3.30 -10.83
C SER A 137 -1.95 3.63 -9.95
N TYR A 138 -0.72 3.37 -10.43
CA TYR A 138 0.49 3.78 -9.71
C TYR A 138 0.68 5.28 -9.72
N PHE A 139 0.33 5.98 -10.81
CA PHE A 139 0.43 7.45 -10.84
C PHE A 139 -0.51 8.11 -9.83
N GLU A 140 -1.64 7.48 -9.48
CA GLU A 140 -2.52 7.97 -8.41
C GLU A 140 -1.84 8.00 -7.03
N LEU A 141 -0.74 7.26 -6.83
CA LEU A 141 0.03 7.30 -5.58
C LEU A 141 0.78 8.63 -5.42
N LEU A 142 1.02 9.35 -6.54
CA LEU A 142 1.60 10.70 -6.52
C LEU A 142 0.58 11.80 -6.27
N ASP A 143 -0.73 11.50 -6.17
CA ASP A 143 -1.74 12.49 -5.79
C ASP A 143 -1.52 12.90 -4.32
N THR A 144 -0.76 13.98 -4.13
CA THR A 144 -0.35 14.48 -2.83
C THR A 144 -1.54 14.91 -1.96
N GLU A 145 -2.61 15.42 -2.56
CA GLU A 145 -3.80 15.82 -1.83
C GLU A 145 -4.50 14.57 -1.27
N ARG A 146 -4.61 13.52 -2.08
CA ARG A 146 -5.14 12.23 -1.64
C ARG A 146 -4.26 11.59 -0.56
N ARG A 147 -2.94 11.57 -0.72
CA ARG A 147 -2.01 11.05 0.30
C ARG A 147 -2.19 11.80 1.63
N LEU A 148 -2.30 13.13 1.59
CA LEU A 148 -2.50 13.96 2.77
C LEU A 148 -3.85 13.71 3.44
N ARG A 149 -4.93 13.57 2.66
CA ARG A 149 -6.27 13.22 3.20
C ARG A 149 -6.24 11.88 3.93
N LEU A 150 -5.62 10.86 3.34
CA LEU A 150 -5.51 9.53 3.96
C LEU A 150 -4.62 9.56 5.21
N HIS A 151 -3.50 10.27 5.15
CA HIS A 151 -2.63 10.46 6.31
C HIS A 151 -3.40 11.06 7.49
N ARG A 152 -4.15 12.15 7.26
CA ARG A 152 -4.98 12.78 8.31
C ARG A 152 -6.02 11.82 8.89
N LEU A 153 -6.71 11.05 8.04
CA LEU A 153 -7.70 10.07 8.51
C LEU A 153 -7.07 8.94 9.33
N LEU A 154 -5.85 8.53 9.00
CA LEU A 154 -5.10 7.50 9.74
C LEU A 154 -4.63 8.00 11.11
N THR A 155 -4.14 9.24 11.18
CA THR A 155 -3.51 9.81 12.38
C THR A 155 -4.50 10.46 13.35
N GLY A 156 -5.69 10.85 12.89
CA GLY A 156 -6.67 11.60 13.69
C GLY A 156 -6.59 13.10 13.42
#